data_AF-A0A2G9NMY7-F1
#
_entry.id   AF-A0A2G9NMY7-F1
#
_cell.length_a   1.000
_cell.length_b   1.000
_cell.length_c   1.000
_cell.angle_alpha   90.00
_cell.angle_beta   90.00
_cell.angle_gamma   90.00
#
_symmetry.space_group_name_H-M   'P 1'
#
loop_
_entity.id
_entity.type
_entity.pdbx_description
1 polymer ?
#
loop_
_entity_poly.entity_id
_entity_poly.type
_entity_poly.pdbx_seq_one_letter_code
_entity_poly.pdbx_strand_id
1 'polypeptide(L)'
;MEDDYFIVDIETCPIDLEKYQQLNEEEQKKLMNPIDSKIIAIGLRYNGKNKIIMDENEKVMLEKFWSEWENIKKGNPYTNVVGFSITNFDLPFLVSKSLVHNVVICPFLLKEIVDLRDKINAYRFGRTRGTLKEYAKLIGIKTMDMDGKDIAPLCIKGDFIKISEYLEKDLEITDKLYQRAKETKILEIDKW
;
A
#
# COMPACT_ATOMS: atom_id res chain seq x y z
N MET A 1 -3.90 -13.51 20.34
CA MET A 1 -5.17 -13.37 19.59
C MET A 1 -4.77 -13.25 18.15
N GLU A 2 -5.46 -13.96 17.26
CA GLU A 2 -5.28 -13.78 15.83
C GLU A 2 -5.77 -12.38 15.44
N ASP A 3 -5.02 -11.65 14.63
CA ASP A 3 -5.38 -10.29 14.24
C ASP A 3 -6.69 -10.34 13.42
N ASP A 4 -7.62 -9.42 13.72
CA ASP A 4 -8.87 -9.25 12.97
C ASP A 4 -8.67 -8.39 11.70
N TYR A 5 -7.43 -8.18 11.29
CA TYR A 5 -7.05 -7.39 10.13
C TYR A 5 -5.70 -7.84 9.56
N PHE A 6 -5.44 -7.50 8.30
CA PHE A 6 -4.10 -7.47 7.72
C PHE A 6 -3.88 -6.16 6.97
N ILE A 7 -2.62 -5.81 6.76
CA ILE A 7 -2.22 -4.57 6.10
C ILE A 7 -1.73 -4.87 4.70
N VAL A 8 -2.04 -3.97 3.77
CA VAL A 8 -1.54 -3.98 2.40
C VAL A 8 -0.93 -2.62 2.08
N ASP A 9 0.20 -2.66 1.39
CA ASP A 9 0.89 -1.50 0.81
C ASP A 9 1.64 -1.96 -0.45
N ILE A 10 1.80 -1.10 -1.46
CA ILE A 10 2.52 -1.43 -2.70
C ILE A 10 3.57 -0.40 -3.05
N GLU A 11 4.63 -0.87 -3.72
CA GLU A 11 5.57 0.01 -4.40
C GLU A 11 5.45 -0.12 -5.91
N THR A 12 5.53 1.03 -6.59
CA THR A 12 5.36 1.13 -8.04
C THR A 12 6.49 1.90 -8.68
N CYS A 13 6.78 1.56 -9.93
CA CYS A 13 7.83 2.18 -10.71
C CYS A 13 7.29 2.53 -12.11
N PRO A 14 7.59 3.73 -12.65
CA PRO A 14 7.32 4.04 -14.04
C PRO A 14 7.86 2.97 -14.99
N ILE A 15 7.11 2.64 -16.03
CA ILE A 15 7.51 1.65 -17.05
C ILE A 15 8.67 2.22 -17.89
N ASP A 16 8.56 3.48 -18.29
CA ASP A 16 9.56 4.20 -19.07
C ASP A 16 10.41 5.11 -18.15
N LEU A 17 11.50 4.53 -17.64
CA LEU A 17 12.44 5.20 -16.73
C LEU A 17 13.25 6.30 -17.41
N GLU A 18 13.55 6.17 -18.71
CA GLU A 18 14.28 7.18 -19.46
C GLU A 18 13.43 8.44 -19.62
N LYS A 19 12.15 8.27 -20.00
CA LYS A 19 11.19 9.37 -20.04
C LYS A 19 10.99 9.98 -18.65
N TYR A 20 10.85 9.17 -17.61
CA TYR A 20 10.67 9.65 -16.23
C TYR A 20 11.76 10.64 -15.79
N GLN A 21 13.02 10.36 -16.12
CA GLN A 21 14.16 11.21 -15.76
C GLN A 21 14.16 12.58 -16.43
N GLN A 22 13.45 12.73 -17.54
CA GLN A 22 13.36 13.99 -18.31
C GLN A 22 12.20 14.88 -17.85
N LEU A 23 11.27 14.33 -17.04
CA LEU A 23 10.08 15.03 -16.58
C LEU A 23 10.35 15.85 -15.33
N ASN A 24 9.58 16.93 -15.15
CA ASN A 24 9.56 17.65 -13.88
C ASN A 24 8.75 16.89 -12.82
N GLU A 25 8.83 17.32 -11.54
CA GLU A 25 8.17 16.63 -10.44
C GLU A 25 6.64 16.50 -10.57
N GLU A 26 5.97 17.49 -11.17
CA GLU A 26 4.52 17.43 -11.36
C GLU A 26 4.14 16.40 -12.42
N GLU A 27 4.94 16.28 -13.47
CA GLU A 27 4.77 15.29 -14.53
C GLU A 27 5.12 13.89 -14.07
N GLN A 28 6.17 13.73 -13.26
CA GLN A 28 6.54 12.46 -12.63
C GLN A 28 5.40 11.89 -11.79
N LYS A 29 4.74 12.73 -10.98
CA LYS A 29 3.57 12.31 -10.16
C LYS A 29 2.41 11.79 -11.02
N LYS A 30 2.22 12.29 -12.24
CA LYS A 30 1.15 11.82 -13.14
C LYS A 30 1.37 10.39 -13.60
N LEU A 31 2.63 9.91 -13.62
CA LEU A 31 2.95 8.53 -14.01
C LEU A 31 2.62 7.50 -12.93
N MET A 32 2.31 7.92 -11.70
CA MET A 32 1.94 7.04 -10.59
C MET A 32 0.51 6.51 -10.75
N ASN A 33 0.29 5.70 -11.78
CA ASN A 33 -0.99 5.09 -12.12
C ASN A 33 -0.77 3.73 -12.82
N PRO A 34 -1.77 2.83 -12.86
CA PRO A 34 -1.59 1.47 -13.38
C PRO A 34 -1.35 1.37 -14.89
N ILE A 35 -1.50 2.46 -15.65
CA ILE A 35 -1.21 2.50 -17.08
C ILE A 35 0.29 2.76 -17.30
N ASP A 36 0.84 3.77 -16.62
CA ASP A 36 2.20 4.25 -16.88
C ASP A 36 3.27 3.66 -15.94
N SER A 37 2.85 2.98 -14.87
CA SER A 37 3.74 2.34 -13.90
C SER A 37 3.46 0.84 -13.76
N LYS A 38 4.44 0.09 -13.27
CA LYS A 38 4.36 -1.32 -12.87
C LYS A 38 4.53 -1.46 -11.36
N ILE A 39 3.94 -2.48 -10.78
CA ILE A 39 4.20 -2.93 -9.41
C ILE A 39 5.60 -3.53 -9.38
N ILE A 40 6.37 -3.21 -8.35
CA ILE A 40 7.71 -3.76 -8.11
C ILE A 40 7.82 -4.52 -6.79
N ALA A 41 6.94 -4.23 -5.84
CA ALA A 41 6.83 -4.93 -4.58
C ALA A 41 5.40 -4.81 -4.05
N ILE A 42 4.91 -5.90 -3.43
CA ILE A 42 3.63 -5.92 -2.72
C ILE A 42 3.90 -6.37 -1.29
N GLY A 43 3.47 -5.56 -0.33
CA GLY A 43 3.65 -5.80 1.09
C GLY A 43 2.36 -6.27 1.72
N LEU A 44 2.44 -7.34 2.52
CA LEU A 44 1.38 -7.71 3.45
C LEU A 44 1.92 -7.78 4.88
N ARG A 45 1.11 -7.38 5.86
CA ARG A 45 1.40 -7.64 7.27
C ARG A 45 0.21 -8.26 7.96
N TYR A 46 0.40 -9.44 8.55
CA TYR A 46 -0.63 -10.21 9.26
C TYR A 46 -0.02 -10.93 10.45
N ASN A 47 -0.71 -10.96 11.60
CA ASN A 47 -0.22 -11.59 12.83
C ASN A 47 1.18 -11.09 13.23
N GLY A 48 1.40 -9.77 13.08
CA GLY A 48 2.66 -9.09 13.38
C GLY A 48 3.84 -9.43 12.46
N LYS A 49 3.64 -10.17 11.35
CA LYS A 49 4.70 -10.57 10.42
C LYS A 49 4.53 -9.90 9.06
N ASN A 50 5.63 -9.40 8.51
CA ASN A 50 5.67 -8.87 7.16
C ASN A 50 5.91 -10.00 6.14
N LYS A 51 5.29 -9.87 4.98
CA LYS A 51 5.55 -10.67 3.78
C LYS A 51 5.68 -9.72 2.61
N ILE A 52 6.87 -9.64 2.04
CA ILE A 52 7.15 -8.86 0.84
C ILE A 52 7.19 -9.79 -0.36
N ILE A 53 6.38 -9.49 -1.37
CA ILE A 53 6.30 -10.22 -2.63
C ILE A 53 6.99 -9.38 -3.70
N MET A 54 8.10 -9.90 -4.23
CA MET A 54 8.82 -9.31 -5.35
C MET A 54 9.12 -10.39 -6.38
N ASP A 55 8.98 -10.04 -7.66
CA ASP A 55 9.23 -10.92 -8.79
C ASP A 55 9.49 -10.05 -10.03
N GLU A 56 10.28 -10.54 -10.98
CA GLU A 56 10.47 -9.84 -12.26
C GLU A 56 9.19 -9.84 -13.10
N ASN A 57 8.33 -10.84 -12.88
CA ASN A 57 7.04 -10.96 -13.55
C ASN A 57 5.91 -10.41 -12.67
N GLU A 58 5.37 -9.24 -13.05
CA GLU A 58 4.26 -8.58 -12.36
C GLU A 58 3.03 -9.50 -12.20
N LYS A 59 2.74 -10.35 -13.19
CA LYS A 59 1.65 -11.33 -13.12
C LYS A 59 1.84 -12.29 -11.94
N VAL A 60 3.06 -12.79 -11.75
CA VAL A 60 3.39 -13.73 -10.66
C VAL A 60 3.24 -13.05 -9.30
N MET A 61 3.61 -11.78 -9.17
CA MET A 61 3.38 -11.02 -7.92
C MET A 61 1.89 -10.91 -7.60
N LEU A 62 1.06 -10.59 -8.59
CA LEU A 62 -0.39 -10.46 -8.43
C LEU A 62 -1.03 -11.81 -8.05
N GLU A 63 -0.66 -12.91 -8.71
CA GLU A 63 -1.15 -14.26 -8.39
C GLU A 63 -0.79 -14.66 -6.96
N LYS A 64 0.46 -14.42 -6.54
CA LYS A 64 0.91 -14.64 -5.16
C LYS A 64 0.10 -13.78 -4.18
N PHE A 65 -0.06 -12.48 -4.46
CA PHE A 65 -0.81 -11.57 -3.60
C PHE A 65 -2.26 -12.02 -3.37
N TRP A 66 -3.01 -12.33 -4.43
CA TRP A 66 -4.40 -12.73 -4.30
C TRP A 66 -4.56 -14.10 -3.62
N SER A 67 -3.60 -15.02 -3.81
CA SER A 67 -3.53 -16.28 -3.08
C SER A 67 -3.32 -16.04 -1.58
N GLU A 68 -2.42 -15.15 -1.19
CA GLU A 68 -2.20 -14.80 0.23
C GLU A 68 -3.44 -14.15 0.85
N TRP A 69 -4.06 -13.20 0.15
CA TRP A 69 -5.31 -12.59 0.58
C TRP A 69 -6.40 -13.65 0.80
N GLU A 70 -6.59 -14.55 -0.16
CA GLU A 70 -7.59 -15.62 -0.05
C GLU A 70 -7.28 -16.55 1.13
N ASN A 71 -6.01 -16.90 1.35
CA ASN A 71 -5.60 -17.73 2.48
C ASN A 71 -5.89 -17.07 3.83
N ILE A 72 -5.61 -15.78 3.98
CA ILE A 72 -5.93 -15.01 5.20
C ILE A 72 -7.45 -14.99 5.44
N LYS A 73 -8.25 -14.71 4.39
CA LYS A 73 -9.71 -14.69 4.47
C LYS A 73 -10.34 -16.06 4.72
N LYS A 74 -9.73 -17.15 4.24
CA LYS A 74 -10.15 -18.53 4.57
C LYS A 74 -9.94 -18.84 6.05
N GLY A 75 -8.85 -18.35 6.64
CA GLY A 75 -8.58 -18.48 8.08
C GLY A 75 -9.61 -17.72 8.93
N ASN A 76 -9.95 -16.49 8.52
CA ASN A 76 -10.99 -15.70 9.16
C ASN A 76 -11.71 -14.80 8.13
N PRO A 77 -12.98 -15.13 7.77
CA PRO A 77 -13.75 -14.36 6.77
C PRO A 77 -14.02 -12.90 7.17
N TYR A 78 -13.94 -12.58 8.47
CA TYR A 78 -14.20 -11.24 9.01
C TYR A 78 -12.94 -10.37 9.10
N THR A 79 -11.78 -10.86 8.65
CA THR A 79 -10.53 -10.10 8.69
C THR A 79 -10.63 -8.85 7.81
N ASN A 80 -10.41 -7.67 8.38
CA ASN A 80 -10.38 -6.41 7.65
C ASN A 80 -9.07 -6.26 6.86
N VAL A 81 -9.11 -5.43 5.81
CA VAL A 81 -7.92 -5.04 5.06
C VAL A 81 -7.62 -3.59 5.33
N VAL A 82 -6.42 -3.30 5.78
CA VAL A 82 -6.00 -1.98 6.22
C VAL A 82 -4.91 -1.46 5.30
N GLY A 83 -4.93 -0.16 4.99
CA GLY A 83 -3.80 0.50 4.35
C GLY A 83 -3.93 2.02 4.45
N PHE A 84 -2.98 2.76 3.88
CA PHE A 84 -2.94 4.22 3.99
C PHE A 84 -3.14 4.88 2.62
N SER A 85 -4.32 5.45 2.36
CA SER A 85 -4.77 5.83 1.00
C SER A 85 -5.06 4.63 0.08
N ILE A 86 -5.22 3.44 0.67
CA ILE A 86 -5.43 2.15 -0.02
C ILE A 86 -6.60 2.16 -1.00
N THR A 87 -7.67 2.91 -0.71
CA THR A 87 -8.86 2.98 -1.56
C THR A 87 -8.67 3.87 -2.79
N ASN A 88 -7.73 4.81 -2.72
CA ASN A 88 -7.45 5.77 -3.78
C ASN A 88 -6.23 5.39 -4.63
N PHE A 89 -5.39 4.45 -4.16
CA PHE A 89 -4.15 4.07 -4.83
C PHE A 89 -3.97 2.55 -4.93
N ASP A 90 -3.59 1.88 -3.85
CA ASP A 90 -3.13 0.49 -3.86
C ASP A 90 -4.13 -0.50 -4.46
N LEU A 91 -5.37 -0.54 -3.95
CA LEU A 91 -6.38 -1.48 -4.44
C LEU A 91 -6.80 -1.17 -5.89
N PRO A 92 -7.09 0.08 -6.28
CA PRO A 92 -7.30 0.42 -7.68
C PRO A 92 -6.15 -0.02 -8.59
N PHE A 93 -4.90 0.15 -8.15
CA PHE A 93 -3.71 -0.24 -8.92
C PHE A 93 -3.64 -1.76 -9.07
N LEU A 94 -3.74 -2.52 -7.97
CA LEU A 94 -3.73 -3.98 -7.95
C LEU A 94 -4.84 -4.58 -8.82
N VAL A 95 -6.08 -4.09 -8.68
CA VAL A 95 -7.22 -4.58 -9.47
C VAL A 95 -7.03 -4.27 -10.95
N SER A 96 -6.59 -3.06 -11.31
CA SER A 96 -6.35 -2.67 -12.70
C SER A 96 -5.23 -3.50 -13.33
N LYS A 97 -4.14 -3.73 -12.61
CA LYS A 97 -3.04 -4.59 -13.08
C LYS A 97 -3.45 -6.05 -13.19
N SER A 98 -4.29 -6.56 -12.29
CA SER A 98 -4.87 -7.89 -12.43
C SER A 98 -5.74 -8.02 -13.67
N LEU A 99 -6.53 -7.00 -14.02
CA LEU A 99 -7.27 -6.96 -15.28
C LEU A 99 -6.32 -7.03 -16.48
N VAL A 100 -5.27 -6.20 -16.51
CA VAL A 100 -4.28 -6.16 -17.60
C VAL A 100 -3.56 -7.51 -17.79
N HIS A 101 -3.19 -8.17 -16.70
CA HIS A 101 -2.45 -9.45 -16.74
C HIS A 101 -3.34 -10.70 -16.77
N ASN A 102 -4.66 -10.52 -16.83
CA ASN A 102 -5.64 -11.60 -16.75
C ASN A 102 -5.45 -12.50 -15.51
N VAL A 103 -5.29 -11.86 -14.35
CA VAL A 103 -5.16 -12.51 -13.04
C VAL A 103 -6.50 -12.49 -12.32
N VAL A 104 -6.93 -13.66 -11.85
CA VAL A 104 -8.15 -13.79 -11.04
C VAL A 104 -7.89 -13.17 -9.67
N ILE A 105 -8.76 -12.24 -9.26
CA ILE A 105 -8.68 -11.59 -7.94
C ILE A 105 -9.43 -12.37 -6.88
N CYS A 106 -9.08 -12.16 -5.60
CA CYS A 106 -9.95 -12.54 -4.49
C CYS A 106 -11.03 -11.46 -4.31
N PRO A 107 -12.33 -11.77 -4.47
CA PRO A 107 -13.39 -10.78 -4.26
C PRO A 107 -13.41 -10.27 -2.82
N PHE A 108 -13.70 -8.98 -2.64
CA PHE A 108 -13.80 -8.34 -1.33
C PHE A 108 -14.95 -7.35 -1.29
N LEU A 109 -15.45 -7.07 -0.09
CA LEU A 109 -16.47 -6.03 0.12
C LEU A 109 -15.80 -4.74 0.56
N LEU A 110 -16.23 -3.60 0.01
CA LEU A 110 -15.64 -2.30 0.38
C LEU A 110 -15.73 -1.99 1.88
N LYS A 111 -16.76 -2.51 2.57
CA LYS A 111 -16.91 -2.37 4.03
C LYS A 111 -15.81 -3.08 4.84
N GLU A 112 -15.08 -4.01 4.24
CA GLU A 112 -13.96 -4.72 4.86
C GLU A 112 -12.64 -3.94 4.70
N ILE A 113 -12.64 -2.87 3.89
CA ILE A 113 -11.47 -2.04 3.60
C ILE A 113 -11.46 -0.86 4.56
N VAL A 114 -10.38 -0.74 5.33
CA VAL A 114 -10.11 0.36 6.24
C VAL A 114 -8.99 1.21 5.64
N ASP A 115 -9.37 2.32 5.03
CA ASP A 115 -8.42 3.35 4.64
C ASP A 115 -8.10 4.25 5.83
N LEU A 116 -6.91 4.10 6.38
CA LEU A 116 -6.48 4.86 7.56
C LEU A 116 -6.42 6.35 7.30
N ARG A 117 -6.06 6.78 6.09
CA ARG A 117 -5.96 8.21 5.80
C ARG A 117 -7.32 8.86 5.82
N ASP A 118 -8.33 8.18 5.28
CA ASP A 118 -9.72 8.65 5.32
C ASP A 118 -10.25 8.68 6.75
N LYS A 119 -10.01 7.63 7.55
CA LYS A 119 -10.40 7.57 8.97
C LYS A 119 -9.75 8.70 9.77
N ILE A 120 -8.43 8.88 9.66
CA ILE A 120 -7.68 9.92 10.38
C ILE A 120 -8.11 11.34 9.96
N ASN A 121 -8.42 11.54 8.68
CA ASN A 121 -8.91 12.83 8.18
C ASN A 121 -10.42 13.02 8.33
N ALA A 122 -11.12 12.09 9.02
CA ALA A 122 -12.56 12.11 9.19
C ALA A 122 -13.31 12.34 7.87
N TYR A 123 -12.88 11.66 6.80
CA TYR A 123 -13.45 11.72 5.45
C TYR A 123 -13.51 13.14 4.85
N ARG A 124 -12.58 14.03 5.26
CA ARG A 124 -12.48 15.38 4.71
C ARG A 124 -12.33 15.34 3.19
N PHE A 125 -13.20 16.11 2.51
CA PHE A 125 -13.14 16.28 1.07
C PHE A 125 -12.01 17.22 0.62
N GLY A 126 -11.45 16.94 -0.57
CA GLY A 126 -10.44 17.77 -1.23
C GLY A 126 -8.99 17.41 -0.91
N ARG A 127 -8.05 18.25 -1.35
CA ARG A 127 -6.62 18.03 -1.10
C ARG A 127 -6.31 18.18 0.40
N THR A 128 -5.83 17.12 1.01
CA THR A 128 -5.40 17.09 2.41
C THR A 128 -3.91 16.77 2.50
N ARG A 129 -3.20 17.51 3.36
CA ARG A 129 -1.86 17.13 3.82
C ARG A 129 -1.97 15.93 4.79
N GLY A 130 -0.86 15.26 5.09
CA GLY A 130 -0.85 14.10 5.97
C GLY A 130 -0.42 12.87 5.20
N THR A 131 0.88 12.78 4.91
CA THR A 131 1.48 11.51 4.44
C THR A 131 1.61 10.54 5.61
N LEU A 132 1.81 9.25 5.32
CA LEU A 132 2.05 8.21 6.31
C LEU A 132 3.16 8.62 7.30
N LYS A 133 4.28 9.10 6.76
CA LYS A 133 5.43 9.58 7.52
C LYS A 133 5.16 10.82 8.36
N GLU A 134 4.35 11.76 7.87
CA GLU A 134 3.97 12.94 8.65
C GLU A 134 3.19 12.52 9.91
N TYR A 135 2.21 11.62 9.77
CA TYR A 135 1.50 11.08 10.92
C TYR A 135 2.39 10.24 11.84
N ALA A 136 3.25 9.39 11.27
CA ALA A 136 4.20 8.58 12.04
C ALA A 136 5.09 9.44 12.94
N LYS A 137 5.65 10.53 12.38
CA LYS A 137 6.47 11.50 13.12
C LYS A 137 5.67 12.20 14.22
N LEU A 138 4.42 12.60 13.96
CA LEU A 138 3.56 13.25 14.95
C LEU A 138 3.27 12.36 16.17
N ILE A 139 3.22 11.04 16.00
CA ILE A 139 3.02 10.08 17.09
C ILE A 139 4.32 9.46 17.61
N GLY A 140 5.48 10.03 17.24
CA GLY A 140 6.79 9.63 17.77
C GLY A 140 7.38 8.34 17.18
N ILE A 141 6.89 7.89 16.03
CA ILE A 141 7.44 6.72 15.33
C ILE A 141 8.60 7.16 14.42
N LYS A 142 9.73 6.48 14.53
CA LYS A 142 10.88 6.67 13.64
C LYS A 142 10.57 6.15 12.24
N THR A 143 10.87 6.96 11.23
CA THR A 143 10.71 6.65 9.80
C THR A 143 12.08 6.52 9.14
N MET A 144 12.16 5.84 8.00
CA MET A 144 13.33 5.93 7.12
C MET A 144 13.42 7.31 6.47
N ASP A 145 14.65 7.74 6.18
CA ASP A 145 14.94 8.96 5.40
C ASP A 145 14.95 8.64 3.90
N MET A 146 13.76 8.35 3.37
CA MET A 146 13.51 7.93 1.99
C MET A 146 12.02 8.05 1.70
N ASP A 147 11.57 8.73 0.66
CA ASP A 147 10.14 8.87 0.31
C ASP A 147 9.80 8.15 -1.00
N GLY A 148 8.51 8.06 -1.36
CA GLY A 148 8.09 7.39 -2.61
C GLY A 148 8.74 7.93 -3.90
N LYS A 149 9.22 9.18 -3.91
CA LYS A 149 9.98 9.74 -5.05
C LYS A 149 11.34 9.07 -5.26
N ASP A 150 11.87 8.41 -4.23
CA ASP A 150 13.16 7.73 -4.27
C ASP A 150 13.06 6.32 -4.87
N ILE A 151 11.85 5.79 -5.06
CA ILE A 151 11.60 4.45 -5.61
C ILE A 151 12.10 4.32 -7.04
N ALA A 152 11.73 5.24 -7.94
CA ALA A 152 12.17 5.19 -9.34
C ALA A 152 13.72 5.24 -9.48
N PRO A 153 14.45 6.14 -8.78
CA PRO A 153 15.91 6.07 -8.70
C PRO A 153 16.47 4.73 -8.21
N LEU A 154 15.82 4.06 -7.25
CA LEU A 154 16.26 2.75 -6.76
C LEU A 154 16.00 1.64 -7.78
N CYS A 155 14.89 1.68 -8.52
CA CYS A 155 14.64 0.77 -9.63
C CYS A 155 15.70 0.89 -10.72
N ILE A 156 16.10 2.12 -11.08
CA ILE A 156 17.18 2.37 -12.04
C ILE A 156 18.50 1.75 -11.56
N LYS A 157 18.77 1.82 -10.26
CA LYS A 157 19.98 1.25 -9.64
C LYS A 157 19.89 -0.27 -9.42
N GLY A 158 18.72 -0.88 -9.55
CA GLY A 158 18.47 -2.27 -9.20
C GLY A 158 18.52 -2.56 -7.70
N ASP A 159 18.37 -1.54 -6.84
CA ASP A 159 18.45 -1.69 -5.38
C ASP A 159 17.10 -2.11 -4.78
N PHE A 160 16.66 -3.31 -5.14
CA PHE A 160 15.39 -3.89 -4.72
C PHE A 160 15.36 -4.26 -3.22
N ILE A 161 16.52 -4.49 -2.61
CA ILE A 161 16.65 -4.75 -1.18
C ILE A 161 16.18 -3.52 -0.41
N LYS A 162 16.67 -2.33 -0.77
CA LYS A 162 16.27 -1.09 -0.10
C LYS A 162 14.79 -0.76 -0.28
N ILE A 163 14.20 -1.09 -1.43
CA ILE A 163 12.76 -0.96 -1.66
C ILE A 163 11.98 -1.90 -0.73
N SER A 164 12.43 -3.15 -0.57
CA SER A 164 11.83 -4.10 0.37
C SER A 164 11.91 -3.60 1.82
N GLU A 165 13.06 -3.11 2.27
CA GLU A 165 13.24 -2.55 3.62
C GLU A 165 12.34 -1.34 3.88
N TYR A 166 12.19 -0.48 2.86
CA TYR A 166 11.29 0.67 2.91
C TYR A 166 9.83 0.24 3.09
N LEU A 167 9.37 -0.70 2.26
CA LEU A 167 8.01 -1.22 2.29
C LEU A 167 7.72 -1.98 3.61
N GLU A 168 8.67 -2.76 4.12
CA GLU A 168 8.55 -3.38 5.44
C GLU A 168 8.32 -2.33 6.54
N LYS A 169 8.98 -1.18 6.42
CA LYS A 169 8.83 -0.11 7.40
C LYS A 169 7.48 0.58 7.30
N ASP A 170 6.98 0.81 6.10
CA ASP A 170 5.67 1.43 5.88
C ASP A 170 4.53 0.52 6.36
N LEU A 171 4.65 -0.80 6.19
CA LEU A 171 3.75 -1.79 6.82
C LEU A 171 3.74 -1.69 8.36
N GLU A 172 4.91 -1.61 8.99
CA GLU A 172 5.02 -1.46 10.45
C GLU A 172 4.44 -0.14 10.97
N ILE A 173 4.65 0.95 10.22
CA ILE A 173 4.12 2.27 10.58
C ILE A 173 2.60 2.26 10.47
N THR A 174 2.07 1.69 9.39
CA THR A 174 0.62 1.54 9.15
C THR A 174 -0.02 0.73 10.26
N ASP A 175 0.63 -0.33 10.73
CA ASP A 175 0.18 -1.16 11.85
C ASP A 175 0.04 -0.35 13.14
N LYS A 176 1.08 0.40 13.48
CA LYS A 176 1.07 1.25 14.68
C LYS A 176 0.03 2.37 14.60
N LEU A 177 -0.16 2.95 13.42
CA LEU A 177 -1.22 3.95 13.20
C LEU A 177 -2.61 3.34 13.33
N TYR A 178 -2.83 2.13 12.79
CA TYR A 178 -4.09 1.42 12.95
C TYR A 178 -4.40 1.13 14.42
N GLN A 179 -3.42 0.61 15.18
CA GLN A 179 -3.57 0.37 16.61
C GLN A 179 -3.90 1.66 17.36
N ARG A 180 -3.19 2.76 17.06
CA ARG A 180 -3.47 4.07 17.65
C ARG A 180 -4.87 4.58 17.29
N ALA A 181 -5.32 4.41 16.05
CA ALA A 181 -6.66 4.78 15.61
C ALA A 181 -7.75 3.94 16.30
N LYS A 182 -7.47 2.65 16.55
CA LYS A 182 -8.36 1.75 17.32
C LYS A 182 -8.49 2.21 18.77
N GLU A 183 -7.36 2.47 19.45
CA GLU A 183 -7.33 2.97 20.83
C GLU A 183 -8.06 4.31 21.00
N THR A 184 -7.92 5.20 20.02
CA THR A 184 -8.52 6.54 20.02
C THR A 184 -9.93 6.59 19.44
N LYS A 185 -10.51 5.42 19.10
CA LYS A 185 -11.86 5.28 18.52
C LYS A 185 -12.06 5.98 17.18
N ILE A 186 -10.99 6.40 16.50
CA ILE A 186 -11.06 6.99 15.15
C ILE A 186 -11.64 5.99 14.13
N LEU A 187 -11.43 4.70 14.35
CA LEU A 187 -12.00 3.65 13.48
C LEU A 187 -13.54 3.60 13.54
N GLU A 188 -14.16 4.10 14.61
CA GLU A 188 -15.63 4.14 14.79
C GLU A 188 -16.30 5.26 13.97
N ILE A 189 -15.54 6.12 13.29
CA ILE A 189 -16.11 7.14 12.40
C ILE A 189 -16.67 6.46 11.16
N ASP A 190 -17.98 6.47 10.97
CA ASP A 190 -18.62 5.95 9.77
C ASP A 190 -18.85 7.02 8.71
N LYS A 191 -18.68 6.62 7.44
CA LYS A 191 -19.10 7.40 6.28
C LYS A 191 -20.44 6.83 5.82
N TRP A 192 -21.51 7.45 6.33
CA TRP A 192 -22.96 7.27 6.04
C TRP A 192 -23.43 5.97 5.38
#